data_AF-A0A965RZ95-F1
#
_entry.id   AF-A0A965RZ95-F1
#
_cell.length_a   1.000
_cell.length_b   1.000
_cell.length_c   1.000
_cell.angle_alpha   90.00
_cell.angle_beta   90.00
_cell.angle_gamma   90.00
#
_symmetry.space_group_name_H-M   'P 1'
#
loop_
_entity.id
_entity.type
_entity.pdbx_description
1 polymer ?
#
loop_
_entity_poly.entity_id
_entity_poly.type
_entity_poly.pdbx_seq_one_letter_code
_entity_poly.pdbx_strand_id
1 'polypeptide(L)'
;MRGLLRGLPHVDFGVEHDGNDQEKAEKMWPVLRQICEGMVEHKIADYVLEGVILLPKHVRELEADFPEIFRGCFLGYSTIDLSQLIARIRSDQSGDNWLRNFSEKDITNIFERGVQESVSLQRQCDEMNVRFFDVAHEFDGTLLTAKEYLIGSKNLR
;
A
#
# COMPACT_ATOMS: atom_id res chain seq x y z
N MET A 1 -1.87 -5.20 9.49
CA MET A 1 -2.26 -4.59 10.79
C MET A 1 -2.98 -5.52 11.77
N ARG A 2 -3.81 -6.49 11.34
CA ARG A 2 -4.51 -7.43 12.24
C ARG A 2 -3.64 -8.09 13.32
N GLY A 3 -2.38 -8.40 13.00
CA GLY A 3 -1.43 -8.98 13.98
C GLY A 3 -1.11 -8.07 15.16
N LEU A 4 -0.87 -6.78 14.91
CA LEU A 4 -0.54 -5.81 15.96
C LEU A 4 -1.75 -5.55 16.88
N LEU A 5 -2.93 -5.32 16.30
CA LEU A 5 -4.17 -5.11 17.07
C LEU A 5 -4.54 -6.36 17.89
N ARG A 6 -4.27 -7.56 17.38
CA ARG A 6 -4.47 -8.82 18.14
C ARG A 6 -3.41 -9.04 19.22
N GLY A 7 -2.17 -8.61 18.99
CA GLY A 7 -1.07 -8.78 19.93
C GLY A 7 -1.16 -7.84 21.14
N LEU A 8 -1.86 -6.71 20.98
CA LEU A 8 -2.07 -5.71 22.03
C LEU A 8 -3.57 -5.42 22.22
N PRO A 9 -4.39 -6.41 22.60
CA PRO A 9 -5.85 -6.28 22.64
C PRO A 9 -6.35 -5.31 23.73
N HIS A 10 -5.48 -4.94 24.67
CA HIS A 10 -5.78 -4.01 25.76
C HIS A 10 -5.39 -2.57 25.45
N VAL A 11 -4.71 -2.33 24.32
CA VAL A 11 -4.34 -1.00 23.87
C VAL A 11 -5.38 -0.54 22.86
N ASP A 12 -6.13 0.48 23.23
CA ASP A 12 -6.99 1.17 22.28
C ASP A 12 -6.14 2.11 21.44
N PHE A 13 -5.85 1.70 20.21
CA PHE A 13 -5.19 2.55 19.22
C PHE A 13 -6.14 3.59 18.62
N GLY A 14 -7.43 3.55 18.97
CA GLY A 14 -8.49 4.29 18.31
C GLY A 14 -8.71 3.85 16.87
N VAL A 15 -8.18 2.70 16.45
CA VAL A 15 -8.22 2.23 15.05
C VAL A 15 -9.23 1.11 14.93
N GLU A 16 -10.34 1.39 14.24
CA GLU A 16 -11.32 0.36 13.89
C GLU A 16 -10.77 -0.50 12.74
N HIS A 17 -10.95 -1.83 12.82
CA HIS A 17 -10.39 -2.78 11.84
C HIS A 17 -10.96 -2.54 10.42
N ASP A 18 -12.23 -2.19 10.34
CA ASP A 18 -12.99 -1.87 9.13
C ASP A 18 -13.12 -0.35 8.87
N GLY A 19 -12.44 0.48 9.66
CA GLY A 19 -12.41 1.93 9.50
C GLY A 19 -11.72 2.39 8.20
N ASN A 20 -11.75 3.70 7.95
CA ASN A 20 -11.12 4.32 6.79
C ASN A 20 -9.59 4.19 6.83
N ASP A 21 -8.96 3.68 5.77
CA ASP A 21 -7.51 3.43 5.74
C ASP A 21 -6.65 4.70 5.95
N GLN A 22 -7.09 5.87 5.49
CA GLN A 22 -6.43 7.14 5.78
C GLN A 22 -6.42 7.43 7.28
N GLU A 23 -7.55 7.26 7.95
CA GLU A 23 -7.64 7.44 9.40
C GLU A 23 -6.76 6.44 10.15
N LYS A 24 -6.72 5.18 9.70
CA LYS A 24 -5.81 4.17 10.26
C LYS A 24 -4.35 4.61 10.11
N ALA A 25 -3.97 5.09 8.93
CA ALA A 25 -2.62 5.53 8.64
C ALA A 25 -2.21 6.71 9.54
N GLU A 26 -3.09 7.69 9.74
CA GLU A 26 -2.85 8.84 10.64
C GLU A 26 -2.65 8.39 12.09
N LYS A 27 -3.56 7.57 12.61
CA LYS A 27 -3.51 7.10 14.01
C LYS A 27 -2.31 6.21 14.28
N MET A 28 -1.89 5.44 13.28
CA MET A 28 -0.78 4.49 13.43
C MET A 28 0.58 5.11 13.11
N TRP A 29 0.61 6.31 12.52
CA TRP A 29 1.84 6.97 12.13
C TRP A 29 2.85 7.11 13.28
N PRO A 30 2.49 7.54 14.50
CA PRO A 30 3.44 7.66 15.60
C PRO A 30 4.12 6.32 15.94
N VAL A 31 3.38 5.21 15.88
CA VAL A 31 3.94 3.87 16.15
C VAL A 31 4.85 3.44 15.02
N LEU A 32 4.40 3.58 13.77
CA LEU A 32 5.16 3.15 12.61
C LEU A 32 6.45 3.96 12.44
N ARG A 33 6.39 5.28 12.68
CA ARG A 33 7.57 6.14 12.66
C ARG A 33 8.63 5.67 13.65
N GLN A 34 8.25 5.35 14.89
CA GLN A 34 9.19 4.82 15.89
C GLN A 34 9.79 3.47 15.50
N ILE A 35 9.01 2.59 14.86
CA ILE A 35 9.54 1.34 14.32
C ILE A 35 10.59 1.63 13.24
N CYS A 36 10.30 2.53 12.29
CA CYS A 36 11.26 2.92 11.26
C CYS A 36 12.54 3.53 11.86
N GLU A 37 12.41 4.46 12.81
CA GLU A 37 13.55 5.09 13.48
C GLU A 37 14.42 4.06 14.21
N GLY A 38 13.81 3.12 14.92
CA GLY A 38 14.54 2.02 15.58
C GLY A 38 15.24 1.08 14.58
N MET A 39 14.60 0.79 13.43
CA MET A 39 15.23 -0.01 12.37
C MET A 39 16.48 0.69 11.80
N VAL A 40 16.41 2.02 11.61
CA VAL A 40 17.55 2.84 11.19
C VAL A 40 18.65 2.83 12.25
N GLU A 41 18.31 3.09 13.51
CA GLU A 41 19.25 3.14 14.63
C GLU A 41 20.03 1.83 14.79
N HIS A 42 19.32 0.70 14.71
CA HIS A 42 19.89 -0.63 14.87
C HIS A 42 20.50 -1.20 13.59
N LYS A 43 20.54 -0.42 12.49
CA LYS A 43 21.09 -0.82 11.19
C LYS A 43 20.53 -2.16 10.71
N ILE A 44 19.24 -2.34 10.93
CA ILE A 44 18.51 -3.50 10.45
C ILE A 44 18.61 -3.50 8.90
N ALA A 45 19.01 -4.64 8.31
CA ALA A 45 19.30 -4.79 6.88
C ALA A 45 18.05 -4.57 5.99
N ASP A 46 18.13 -4.73 4.67
CA ASP A 46 17.05 -4.34 3.75
C ASP A 46 15.65 -4.93 4.10
N TYR A 47 14.67 -4.07 4.41
CA TYR A 47 13.27 -4.45 4.65
C TYR A 47 12.30 -3.69 3.75
N VAL A 48 11.19 -4.34 3.44
CA VAL A 48 10.03 -3.72 2.79
C VAL A 48 8.92 -3.59 3.83
N LEU A 49 8.41 -2.37 4.00
CA LEU A 49 7.21 -2.09 4.76
C LEU A 49 6.04 -1.95 3.78
N GLU A 50 5.11 -2.90 3.81
CA GLU A 50 3.94 -2.92 2.95
C GLU A 50 2.65 -2.77 3.77
N GLY A 51 1.72 -1.96 3.27
CA GLY A 51 0.36 -1.89 3.77
C GLY A 51 -0.31 -0.55 3.55
N VAL A 52 -1.58 -0.48 3.93
CA VAL A 52 -2.46 0.70 3.78
C VAL A 52 -2.26 1.77 4.87
N ILE A 53 -1.19 1.66 5.66
CA ILE A 53 -1.00 2.42 6.91
C ILE A 53 0.05 3.52 6.75
N LEU A 54 0.48 3.77 5.52
CA LEU A 54 1.36 4.85 5.12
C LEU A 54 0.60 5.76 4.17
N LEU A 55 0.79 7.06 4.33
CA LEU A 55 0.33 8.09 3.42
C LEU A 55 1.53 8.70 2.70
N PRO A 56 1.34 9.34 1.53
CA PRO A 56 2.44 9.99 0.82
C PRO A 56 3.21 10.99 1.68
N LYS A 57 2.53 11.73 2.56
CA LYS A 57 3.18 12.64 3.51
C LYS A 57 4.13 11.92 4.50
N HIS A 58 3.77 10.72 4.96
CA HIS A 58 4.60 9.92 5.88
C HIS A 58 5.86 9.40 5.18
N VAL A 59 5.72 8.97 3.92
CA VAL A 59 6.86 8.59 3.09
C VAL A 59 7.78 9.77 2.88
N ARG A 60 7.23 10.94 2.52
CA ARG A 60 8.02 12.17 2.34
C ARG A 60 8.77 12.57 3.62
N GLU A 61 8.14 12.42 4.77
CA GLU A 61 8.74 12.68 6.08
C GLU A 61 9.95 11.77 6.33
N LEU A 62 9.82 10.46 6.09
CA LEU A 62 10.94 9.52 6.24
C LEU A 62 12.04 9.72 5.21
N GLU A 63 11.70 10.05 3.95
CA GLU A 63 12.70 10.35 2.92
C GLU A 63 13.46 11.64 3.24
N ALA A 64 12.83 12.62 3.87
CA ALA A 64 13.49 13.85 4.30
C ALA A 64 14.45 13.60 5.48
N ASP A 65 14.01 12.80 6.46
CA ASP A 65 14.81 12.49 7.65
C ASP A 65 15.94 11.48 7.34
N PHE A 66 15.72 10.55 6.39
CA PHE A 66 16.64 9.44 6.07
C PHE A 66 16.83 9.21 4.55
N PRO A 67 17.33 10.20 3.79
CA PRO A 67 17.30 10.20 2.31
C PRO A 67 18.08 9.07 1.61
N GLU A 68 19.07 8.46 2.28
CA GLU A 68 19.88 7.38 1.71
C GLU A 68 19.41 5.97 2.13
N ILE A 69 18.47 5.91 3.07
CA ILE A 69 17.99 4.69 3.72
C ILE A 69 16.55 4.40 3.30
N PHE A 70 15.70 5.43 3.29
CA PHE A 70 14.30 5.27 2.99
C PHE A 70 13.99 5.61 1.53
N ARG A 71 13.21 4.74 0.88
CA ARG A 71 12.57 5.01 -0.41
C ARG A 71 11.16 4.46 -0.34
N GLY A 72 10.19 5.27 -0.76
CA GLY A 72 8.80 4.85 -0.81
C GLY A 72 8.15 5.12 -2.16
N CYS A 73 7.19 4.26 -2.49
CA CYS A 73 6.28 4.47 -3.59
C CYS A 73 4.92 3.88 -3.25
N PHE A 74 3.91 4.28 -4.01
CA PHE A 74 2.56 3.72 -3.93
C PHE A 74 2.18 3.03 -5.22
N LEU A 75 1.38 1.98 -5.10
CA LEU A 75 0.81 1.22 -6.21
C LEU A 75 -0.70 1.39 -6.16
N GLY A 76 -1.34 1.57 -7.31
CA GLY A 76 -2.79 1.65 -7.41
C GLY A 76 -3.26 1.48 -8.85
N TYR A 77 -4.56 1.63 -9.08
CA TYR A 77 -5.16 1.51 -10.41
C TYR A 77 -6.18 2.63 -10.61
N SER A 78 -5.85 3.60 -11.46
CA SER A 78 -6.74 4.76 -11.71
C SER A 78 -7.91 4.45 -12.64
N THR A 79 -7.84 3.31 -13.33
CA THR A 79 -8.88 2.81 -14.23
C THR A 79 -9.01 1.30 -14.10
N ILE A 80 -10.16 0.75 -14.52
CA ILE A 80 -10.37 -0.69 -14.54
C ILE A 80 -11.44 -1.07 -15.57
N ASP A 81 -11.23 -2.18 -16.28
CA ASP A 81 -12.29 -2.85 -17.03
C ASP A 81 -12.96 -3.87 -16.11
N LEU A 82 -14.08 -3.47 -15.50
CA LEU A 82 -14.83 -4.32 -14.58
C LEU A 82 -15.30 -5.61 -15.23
N SER A 83 -15.69 -5.57 -16.50
CA SER A 83 -16.21 -6.75 -17.20
C SER A 83 -15.12 -7.81 -17.38
N GLN A 84 -13.94 -7.38 -17.80
CA GLN A 84 -12.77 -8.25 -17.96
C GLN A 84 -12.28 -8.78 -16.60
N LEU A 85 -12.25 -7.92 -15.59
CA LEU A 85 -11.85 -8.27 -14.24
C LEU A 85 -12.78 -9.32 -13.63
N ILE A 86 -14.10 -9.12 -13.71
CA ILE A 86 -15.09 -10.07 -13.19
C ILE A 86 -14.92 -11.41 -13.93
N ALA A 87 -14.79 -11.40 -15.26
CA ALA A 87 -14.54 -12.63 -16.01
C ALA A 87 -13.28 -13.36 -15.52
N ARG A 88 -12.18 -12.63 -15.29
CA ARG A 88 -10.93 -13.19 -14.73
C ARG A 88 -11.15 -13.78 -13.34
N ILE A 89 -11.80 -13.06 -12.42
CA ILE A 89 -12.12 -13.52 -11.06
C ILE A 89 -12.97 -14.80 -11.12
N ARG A 90 -13.97 -14.87 -12.00
CA ARG A 90 -14.83 -16.06 -12.13
C ARG A 90 -14.11 -17.25 -12.77
N SER A 91 -13.15 -16.99 -13.65
CA SER A 91 -12.34 -18.04 -14.28
C SER A 91 -11.26 -18.60 -13.35
N ASP A 92 -10.82 -17.83 -12.35
CA ASP A 92 -9.79 -18.24 -11.40
C ASP A 92 -10.29 -19.36 -10.48
N GLN A 93 -9.67 -20.53 -10.62
CA GLN A 93 -9.95 -21.72 -9.82
C GLN A 93 -9.03 -21.86 -8.61
N SER A 94 -8.13 -20.91 -8.38
CA SER A 94 -7.24 -20.91 -7.23
C SER A 94 -8.03 -20.97 -5.93
N GLY A 95 -7.47 -21.66 -4.93
CA GLY A 95 -8.07 -21.76 -3.60
C GLY A 95 -8.10 -20.43 -2.84
N ASP A 96 -7.27 -19.47 -3.26
CA ASP A 96 -7.02 -18.21 -2.54
C ASP A 96 -7.88 -17.04 -3.04
N ASN A 97 -8.74 -17.27 -4.04
CA ASN A 97 -9.65 -16.24 -4.55
C ASN A 97 -10.79 -15.96 -3.56
N TRP A 98 -10.54 -15.02 -2.65
CA TRP A 98 -11.50 -14.58 -1.63
C TRP A 98 -12.75 -13.89 -2.22
N LEU A 99 -12.71 -13.44 -3.47
CA LEU A 99 -13.84 -12.82 -4.18
C LEU A 99 -14.79 -13.83 -4.82
N ARG A 100 -14.45 -15.12 -4.81
CA ARG A 100 -15.21 -16.18 -5.50
C ARG A 100 -16.69 -16.21 -5.13
N ASN A 101 -17.01 -15.97 -3.87
CA ASN A 101 -18.37 -16.03 -3.33
C ASN A 101 -19.10 -14.67 -3.31
N PHE A 102 -18.44 -13.60 -3.74
CA PHE A 102 -19.04 -12.27 -3.77
C PHE A 102 -19.98 -12.16 -4.95
N SER A 103 -21.08 -11.41 -4.80
CA SER A 103 -21.93 -11.10 -5.94
C SER A 103 -21.20 -10.19 -6.93
N GLU A 104 -21.65 -10.15 -8.18
CA GLU A 104 -21.09 -9.21 -9.16
C GLU A 104 -21.18 -7.77 -8.68
N LYS A 105 -22.31 -7.40 -8.06
CA LYS A 105 -22.53 -6.08 -7.46
C LYS A 105 -21.50 -5.77 -6.38
N ASP A 106 -21.18 -6.74 -5.51
CA ASP A 106 -20.21 -6.52 -4.43
C ASP A 106 -18.80 -6.35 -5.00
N ILE A 107 -18.42 -7.14 -6.01
CA ILE A 107 -17.15 -7.02 -6.72
C ILE A 107 -17.06 -5.62 -7.36
N THR A 108 -18.08 -5.20 -8.10
CA THR A 108 -18.14 -3.86 -8.70
C THR A 108 -17.93 -2.77 -7.67
N ASN A 109 -18.68 -2.79 -6.56
CA ASN A 109 -18.54 -1.79 -5.49
C ASN A 109 -17.12 -1.75 -4.90
N ILE A 110 -16.49 -2.92 -4.69
CA ILE A 110 -15.12 -3.00 -4.16
C ILE A 110 -14.13 -2.32 -5.10
N PHE A 111 -14.19 -2.64 -6.40
CA PHE A 111 -13.23 -2.12 -7.36
C PHE A 111 -13.48 -0.67 -7.76
N GLU A 112 -14.73 -0.23 -7.84
CA GLU A 112 -15.06 1.19 -8.03
C GLU A 112 -14.54 2.05 -6.86
N ARG A 113 -14.71 1.57 -5.62
CA ARG A 113 -14.11 2.23 -4.45
C ARG A 113 -12.59 2.26 -4.55
N GLY A 114 -11.95 1.14 -4.93
CA GLY A 114 -10.51 1.07 -5.08
C GLY A 114 -9.95 2.00 -6.18
N VAL A 115 -10.71 2.24 -7.26
CA VAL A 115 -10.37 3.25 -8.28
C VAL A 115 -10.41 4.65 -7.68
N GLN A 116 -11.48 4.99 -6.95
CA GLN A 116 -11.62 6.30 -6.30
C GLN A 116 -10.49 6.56 -5.29
N GLU A 117 -10.16 5.54 -4.48
CA GLU A 117 -9.06 5.57 -3.53
C GLU A 117 -7.71 5.73 -4.25
N SER A 118 -7.48 5.00 -5.34
CA SER A 118 -6.25 5.10 -6.15
C SER A 118 -6.07 6.48 -6.78
N VAL A 119 -7.14 7.07 -7.31
CA VAL A 119 -7.11 8.43 -7.88
C VAL A 119 -6.81 9.48 -6.79
N SER A 120 -7.44 9.34 -5.63
CA SER A 120 -7.15 10.22 -4.48
C SER A 120 -5.71 10.08 -3.99
N LEU A 121 -5.20 8.85 -3.92
CA LEU A 121 -3.83 8.54 -3.51
C LEU A 121 -2.82 9.08 -4.51
N GLN A 122 -3.07 8.92 -5.82
CA GLN A 122 -2.22 9.47 -6.87
C GLN A 122 -2.09 10.99 -6.74
N ARG A 123 -3.20 11.70 -6.52
CA ARG A 123 -3.16 13.16 -6.29
C ARG A 123 -2.29 13.54 -5.10
N GLN A 124 -2.42 12.82 -3.98
CA GLN A 124 -1.60 13.05 -2.78
C GLN A 124 -0.11 12.75 -3.04
N CYS A 125 0.18 11.70 -3.83
CA CYS A 125 1.54 11.40 -4.27
C CYS A 125 2.13 12.54 -5.09
N ASP A 126 1.38 13.08 -6.05
CA ASP A 126 1.82 14.20 -6.89
C ASP A 126 2.08 15.46 -6.05
N GLU A 127 1.17 15.81 -5.14
CA GLU A 127 1.32 16.95 -4.20
C GLU A 127 2.58 16.83 -3.33
N MET A 128 2.92 15.60 -2.94
CA MET A 128 4.07 15.31 -2.07
C MET A 128 5.32 14.90 -2.86
N ASN A 129 5.28 14.91 -4.21
CA ASN A 129 6.34 14.43 -5.11
C ASN A 129 6.78 12.96 -4.86
N VAL A 130 5.91 12.13 -4.30
CA VAL A 130 6.16 10.70 -4.05
C VAL A 130 5.75 9.89 -5.27
N ARG A 131 6.50 8.84 -5.60
CA ARG A 131 6.22 8.05 -6.81
C ARG A 131 4.94 7.22 -6.65
N PHE A 132 4.02 7.38 -7.59
CA PHE A 132 2.87 6.51 -7.80
C PHE A 132 3.06 5.65 -9.05
N PHE A 133 2.71 4.37 -8.97
CA PHE A 133 2.77 3.41 -10.05
C PHE A 133 1.37 2.87 -10.34
N ASP A 134 0.86 3.13 -11.54
CA ASP A 134 -0.44 2.65 -11.98
C ASP A 134 -0.33 1.27 -12.62
N VAL A 135 -0.98 0.28 -12.01
CA VAL A 135 -0.96 -1.12 -12.44
C VAL A 135 -2.16 -1.53 -13.29
N ALA A 136 -3.06 -0.60 -13.65
CA ALA A 136 -4.33 -0.89 -14.32
C ALA A 136 -4.17 -1.64 -15.65
N HIS A 137 -3.15 -1.29 -16.44
CA HIS A 137 -2.98 -1.81 -17.80
C HIS A 137 -1.90 -2.88 -17.93
N GLU A 138 -0.82 -2.79 -17.15
CA GLU A 138 0.31 -3.71 -17.19
C GLU A 138 0.82 -4.01 -15.78
N PHE A 139 0.24 -5.04 -15.16
CA PHE A 139 0.53 -5.36 -13.76
C PHE A 139 1.99 -5.76 -13.55
N ASP A 140 2.47 -6.78 -14.27
CA ASP A 140 3.80 -7.37 -14.04
C ASP A 140 4.93 -6.39 -14.39
N GLY A 141 4.80 -5.66 -15.50
CA GLY A 141 5.79 -4.68 -15.95
C GLY A 141 5.88 -3.47 -15.02
N THR A 142 4.73 -2.91 -14.60
CA THR A 142 4.71 -1.81 -13.64
C THR A 142 5.26 -2.25 -12.28
N LEU A 143 4.93 -3.47 -11.82
CA LEU A 143 5.44 -3.99 -10.55
C LEU A 143 6.97 -4.17 -10.59
N LEU A 144 7.51 -4.69 -11.69
CA LEU A 144 8.96 -4.78 -11.88
C LEU A 144 9.62 -3.40 -11.81
N THR A 145 9.03 -2.41 -12.49
CA THR A 145 9.51 -1.02 -12.47
C THR A 145 9.49 -0.43 -11.05
N ALA A 146 8.42 -0.68 -10.29
CA ALA A 146 8.31 -0.22 -8.90
C ALA A 146 9.36 -0.88 -8.00
N LYS A 147 9.62 -2.18 -8.18
CA LYS A 147 10.67 -2.91 -7.48
C LYS A 147 12.06 -2.33 -7.78
N GLU A 148 12.37 -2.11 -9.06
CA GLU A 148 13.64 -1.51 -9.48
C GLU A 148 13.81 -0.10 -8.91
N TYR A 149 12.75 0.69 -8.86
CA TYR A 149 12.74 2.01 -8.22
C TYR A 149 13.11 1.93 -6.72
N LEU A 150 12.51 1.00 -5.96
CA LEU A 150 12.75 0.85 -4.52
C LEU A 150 14.19 0.40 -4.21
N ILE A 151 14.71 -0.58 -4.97
CA ILE A 151 16.10 -1.05 -4.84
C ILE A 151 17.06 0.08 -5.25
N GLY A 152 16.68 0.82 -6.29
CA GLY A 152 17.48 1.85 -6.95
C GLY A 152 18.80 1.31 -7.51
N SER A 153 19.59 2.21 -8.08
CA SER A 153 20.93 1.89 -8.58
C SER A 153 21.97 1.76 -7.44
N LYS A 154 21.67 1.01 -6.36
CA LYS A 154 22.74 0.54 -5.48
C LYS A 154 23.43 -0.59 -6.22
N ASN A 155 24.68 -0.34 -6.62
CA ASN A 155 25.51 -1.26 -7.37
C ASN A 155 25.34 -2.70 -6.87
N LEU A 156 24.94 -3.60 -7.77
CA LEU A 156 25.30 -5.02 -7.67
C LEU A 156 26.83 -5.07 -7.55
N ARG A 157 27.33 -5.12 -6.32
CA ARG A 157 28.73 -5.42 -6.01
C ARG A 157 28.78 -6.76 -5.31
#